data_AF-A0A529HQE1-F1
#
_entry.id   AF-A0A529HQE1-F1
#
_cell.length_a   1.000
_cell.length_b   1.000
_cell.length_c   1.000
_cell.angle_alpha   90.00
_cell.angle_beta   90.00
_cell.angle_gamma   90.00
#
_symmetry.space_group_name_H-M   'P 1'
#
loop_
_entity.id
_entity.type
_entity.pdbx_description
1 polymer ?
#
loop_
_entity_poly.entity_id
_entity_poly.type
_entity_poly.pdbx_seq_one_letter_code
_entity_poly.pdbx_strand_id
1 'polypeptide(L)'
;MNRKEPAPLSVWRPLNLDRFLLGAPHYPEHVDEGCWQRDAERMAAAGVNTVRMGEFAWHIFEPREGKFEFGLFDRAIELLGRAGIDTIMCT
;
A
#
# COMPACT_ATOMS: atom_id res chain seq x y z
N MET A 1 -8.71 -5.89 11.69
CA MET A 1 -7.73 -6.94 11.35
C MET A 1 -7.32 -7.65 12.63
N ASN A 2 -7.36 -8.98 12.68
CA ASN A 2 -7.21 -9.74 13.92
C ASN A 2 -5.71 -10.00 14.21
N ARG A 3 -5.06 -9.10 14.97
CA ARG A 3 -3.66 -9.26 15.38
C ARG A 3 -3.57 -10.36 16.43
N LYS A 4 -2.77 -11.40 16.17
CA LYS A 4 -2.40 -12.39 17.19
C LYS A 4 -1.32 -11.78 18.09
N GLU A 5 -1.32 -12.16 19.37
CA GLU A 5 -0.21 -11.79 20.25
C GLU A 5 1.10 -12.33 19.68
N PRO A 6 2.14 -11.48 19.55
CA PRO A 6 3.43 -11.93 19.07
C PRO A 6 4.04 -12.88 20.09
N ALA A 7 4.74 -13.91 19.60
CA ALA A 7 5.50 -14.81 20.47
C ALA A 7 6.54 -14.03 21.32
N PRO A 8 7.13 -14.63 22.36
CA PRO A 8 8.24 -14.01 23.07
C PRO A 8 9.44 -13.75 22.15
N LEU A 9 10.22 -12.72 22.48
CA LEU A 9 11.52 -12.48 21.85
C LEU A 9 12.51 -13.59 22.21
N SER A 10 13.42 -13.92 21.30
CA SER A 10 14.52 -14.86 21.54
C SER A 10 15.70 -14.54 20.64
N VAL A 11 16.84 -15.24 20.82
CA VAL A 11 18.01 -15.12 19.93
C VAL A 11 17.69 -15.49 18.48
N TRP A 12 16.65 -16.30 18.25
CA TRP A 12 16.18 -16.71 16.92
C TRP A 12 14.98 -15.88 16.42
N ARG A 13 14.41 -15.02 17.26
CA ARG A 13 13.34 -14.07 16.93
C ARG A 13 13.65 -12.72 17.57
N PRO A 14 14.61 -11.96 17.02
CA PRO A 14 15.06 -10.70 17.61
C PRO A 14 14.07 -9.54 17.39
N LEU A 15 13.07 -9.72 16.52
CA LEU A 15 12.09 -8.70 16.17
C LEU A 15 10.71 -9.06 16.72
N ASN A 16 10.07 -8.08 17.37
CA ASN A 16 8.70 -8.20 17.86
C ASN A 16 7.69 -7.87 16.74
N LEU A 17 7.77 -8.60 15.63
CA LEU A 17 6.85 -8.45 14.50
C LEU A 17 5.82 -9.58 14.55
N ASP A 18 4.56 -9.21 14.50
CA ASP A 18 3.37 -10.08 14.40
C ASP A 18 3.01 -10.38 12.94
N ARG A 19 3.38 -9.48 12.03
CA ARG A 19 3.17 -9.59 10.59
C ARG A 19 4.42 -9.18 9.83
N PHE A 20 4.82 -10.02 8.87
CA PHE A 20 5.81 -9.65 7.88
C PHE A 20 5.11 -8.89 6.74
N LEU A 21 5.55 -7.65 6.48
CA LEU A 21 5.04 -6.86 5.38
C LEU A 21 5.71 -7.30 4.08
N LEU A 22 4.92 -7.81 3.15
CA LEU A 22 5.37 -8.25 1.83
C LEU A 22 4.70 -7.36 0.79
N GLY A 23 5.50 -6.69 -0.03
CA GLY A 23 4.99 -5.68 -0.94
C GLY A 23 5.99 -5.19 -1.96
N ALA A 24 5.51 -4.28 -2.80
CA ALA A 24 6.29 -3.55 -3.79
C ALA A 24 5.74 -2.11 -3.93
N PRO A 25 6.49 -1.20 -4.56
CA PRO A 25 5.92 0.07 -5.01
C PRO A 25 4.76 -0.16 -5.98
N HIS A 26 3.65 0.55 -5.79
CA HIS A 26 2.53 0.57 -6.71
C HIS A 26 2.32 2.00 -7.19
N TYR A 27 2.20 2.18 -8.50
CA TYR A 27 2.08 3.50 -9.13
C TYR A 27 0.73 3.60 -9.84
N PRO A 28 -0.38 3.81 -9.11
CA PRO A 28 -1.71 3.94 -9.72
C PRO A 28 -1.76 5.07 -10.77
N GLU A 29 -0.91 6.09 -10.63
CA GLU A 29 -0.76 7.21 -11.55
C GLU A 29 -0.10 6.87 -12.89
N HIS A 30 0.56 5.70 -13.01
CA HIS A 30 1.28 5.28 -14.22
C HIS A 30 0.50 4.28 -15.08
N VAL A 31 -0.68 3.84 -14.64
CA VAL A 31 -1.50 2.84 -15.35
C VAL A 31 -2.97 3.26 -15.38
N ASP A 32 -3.71 2.79 -16.38
CA ASP A 32 -5.16 3.02 -16.44
C ASP A 32 -5.87 2.44 -15.21
N GLU A 33 -6.85 3.16 -14.68
CA GLU A 33 -7.65 2.77 -13.50
C GLU A 33 -8.33 1.40 -13.68
N GLY A 34 -8.64 1.01 -14.93
CA GLY A 34 -9.15 -0.32 -15.26
C GLY A 34 -8.19 -1.49 -14.97
N CYS A 35 -6.89 -1.21 -14.76
CA CYS A 35 -5.91 -2.23 -14.39
C CYS A 35 -5.88 -2.52 -12.89
N TRP A 36 -6.28 -1.56 -12.04
CA TRP A 36 -6.03 -1.60 -10.60
C TRP A 36 -6.70 -2.81 -9.93
N GLN A 37 -7.95 -3.13 -10.29
CA GLN A 37 -8.68 -4.28 -9.75
C GLN A 37 -7.93 -5.60 -10.02
N ARG A 38 -7.47 -5.80 -11.25
CA ARG A 38 -6.72 -6.98 -11.65
C ARG A 38 -5.39 -7.06 -10.91
N ASP A 39 -4.72 -5.94 -10.72
CA ASP A 39 -3.45 -5.89 -9.99
C ASP A 39 -3.65 -6.22 -8.51
N ALA A 40 -4.70 -5.69 -7.87
CA ALA A 40 -5.08 -6.01 -6.50
C ALA A 40 -5.37 -7.50 -6.31
N GLU A 41 -6.13 -8.11 -7.22
CA GLU A 41 -6.42 -9.55 -7.21
C GLU A 41 -5.15 -10.40 -7.33
N ARG A 42 -4.25 -10.03 -8.25
CA ARG A 42 -2.97 -10.72 -8.44
C ARG A 42 -2.04 -10.56 -7.24
N MET A 43 -1.97 -9.37 -6.67
CA MET A 43 -1.20 -9.09 -5.46
C MET A 43 -1.71 -9.93 -4.28
N ALA A 44 -3.02 -9.92 -4.04
CA ALA A 44 -3.63 -10.73 -2.98
C ALA A 44 -3.38 -12.23 -3.20
N ALA A 45 -3.53 -12.73 -4.43
CA ALA A 45 -3.26 -14.13 -4.77
C ALA A 45 -1.78 -14.52 -4.58
N ALA A 46 -0.85 -13.58 -4.77
CA ALA A 46 0.58 -13.77 -4.54
C ALA A 46 0.99 -13.60 -3.06
N GLY A 47 0.05 -13.25 -2.17
CA GLY A 47 0.32 -13.02 -0.75
C GLY A 47 0.93 -11.64 -0.43
N VAL A 48 0.93 -10.72 -1.40
CA VAL A 48 1.26 -9.31 -1.16
C VAL A 48 0.22 -8.72 -0.22
N ASN A 49 0.70 -8.03 0.81
CA ASN A 49 -0.14 -7.56 1.90
C ASN A 49 0.10 -6.08 2.22
N THR A 50 1.04 -5.43 1.55
CA THR A 50 1.27 -3.98 1.62
C THR A 50 1.78 -3.47 0.28
N VAL A 51 1.56 -2.19 -0.02
CA VAL A 51 2.25 -1.45 -1.09
C VAL A 51 2.81 -0.15 -0.56
N ARG A 52 3.74 0.45 -1.30
CA ARG A 52 4.20 1.84 -1.09
C ARG A 52 3.78 2.68 -2.29
N MET A 53 3.28 3.89 -2.05
CA MET A 53 2.74 4.77 -3.11
C MET A 53 3.09 6.24 -2.87
N GLY A 54 3.07 7.02 -3.96
CA GLY A 54 3.17 8.49 -3.93
C GLY A 54 4.59 9.04 -3.99
N GLU A 55 5.59 8.21 -4.25
CA GLU A 55 7.01 8.60 -4.11
C GLU A 55 7.48 9.64 -5.12
N PHE A 56 6.78 9.73 -6.26
CA PHE A 56 7.08 10.66 -7.35
C PHE A 56 5.85 11.52 -7.72
N ALA A 57 4.82 11.51 -6.87
CA ALA A 57 3.50 12.03 -7.20
C ALA A 57 3.24 13.46 -6.71
N TRP A 58 4.26 14.21 -6.26
CA TRP A 58 4.04 15.59 -5.77
C TRP A 58 3.37 16.48 -6.80
N HIS A 59 3.75 16.35 -8.08
CA HIS A 59 3.13 17.11 -9.17
C HIS A 59 1.65 16.78 -9.40
N ILE A 60 1.16 15.65 -8.88
CA ILE A 60 -0.25 15.25 -8.86
C ILE A 60 -0.90 15.71 -7.55
N PHE A 61 -0.21 15.58 -6.43
CA PHE A 61 -0.70 16.04 -5.12
C PHE A 61 -0.84 17.54 -5.05
N GLU A 62 0.05 18.30 -5.66
CA GLU A 62 0.07 19.75 -5.69
C GLU A 62 0.37 20.25 -7.12
N PRO A 63 -0.61 20.15 -8.05
CA PRO A 63 -0.42 20.58 -9.44
C PRO A 63 -0.13 22.08 -9.58
N ARG A 64 -0.50 22.87 -8.58
CA ARG A 64 -0.14 24.29 -8.44
C ARG A 64 0.08 24.59 -6.96
N GLU A 65 1.00 25.50 -6.66
CA GLU A 65 1.30 25.90 -5.28
C GLU A 65 0.02 26.23 -4.48
N GLY A 66 -0.15 25.54 -3.35
CA GLY A 66 -1.30 25.65 -2.46
C GLY A 66 -2.61 25.04 -2.98
N LYS A 67 -2.59 24.31 -4.10
CA LYS A 67 -3.74 23.58 -4.67
C LYS A 67 -3.47 22.10 -4.59
N PHE A 68 -4.15 21.41 -3.68
CA PHE A 68 -3.94 19.99 -3.44
C PHE A 68 -5.04 19.09 -4.02
N GLU A 69 -4.64 17.98 -4.62
CA GLU A 69 -5.53 16.96 -5.20
C GLU A 69 -5.10 15.55 -4.76
N PHE A 70 -5.96 14.82 -4.04
CA PHE A 70 -5.65 13.46 -3.53
C PHE A 70 -6.55 12.37 -4.10
N GLY A 71 -7.58 12.74 -4.87
CA GLY A 71 -8.66 11.82 -5.24
C GLY A 71 -8.22 10.59 -6.05
N LEU A 72 -7.12 10.66 -6.81
CA LEU A 72 -6.54 9.50 -7.50
C LEU A 72 -6.07 8.45 -6.49
N PHE A 73 -5.29 8.88 -5.49
CA PHE A 73 -4.73 7.99 -4.48
C PHE A 73 -5.77 7.52 -3.48
N ASP A 74 -6.77 8.33 -3.15
CA ASP A 74 -7.90 7.91 -2.30
C ASP A 74 -8.60 6.67 -2.89
N ARG A 75 -8.90 6.69 -4.20
CA ARG A 75 -9.54 5.56 -4.90
C ARG A 75 -8.64 4.33 -4.96
N ALA A 76 -7.35 4.52 -5.24
CA ALA A 76 -6.38 3.42 -5.27
C ALA A 76 -6.23 2.75 -3.89
N ILE A 77 -6.12 3.54 -2.82
CA ILE A 77 -6.04 3.06 -1.43
C ILE A 77 -7.31 2.29 -1.08
N GLU A 78 -8.49 2.81 -1.41
CA GLU A 78 -9.75 2.13 -1.13
C GLU A 78 -9.84 0.76 -1.84
N LEU A 79 -9.49 0.71 -3.13
CA LEU A 79 -9.52 -0.51 -3.91
C LEU A 79 -8.55 -1.57 -3.35
N LEU A 80 -7.31 -1.18 -3.05
CA LEU A 80 -6.30 -2.09 -2.48
C LEU A 80 -6.69 -2.54 -1.06
N GLY A 81 -7.24 -1.62 -0.26
CA GLY A 81 -7.73 -1.93 1.08
C GLY A 81 -8.85 -2.97 1.09
N ARG A 82 -9.76 -2.92 0.11
CA ARG A 82 -10.80 -3.97 -0.07
C ARG A 82 -10.21 -5.34 -0.39
N ALA A 83 -9.04 -5.40 -1.02
CA ALA A 83 -8.29 -6.64 -1.26
C ALA A 83 -7.40 -7.06 -0.07
N GLY A 84 -7.43 -6.33 1.05
CA GLY A 84 -6.62 -6.62 2.24
C GLY A 84 -5.15 -6.20 2.12
N ILE A 85 -4.84 -5.28 1.20
CA ILE A 85 -3.50 -4.77 0.95
C ILE A 85 -3.37 -3.39 1.62
N ASP A 86 -2.45 -3.27 2.59
CA ASP A 86 -2.20 -2.01 3.28
C ASP A 86 -1.37 -1.04 2.43
N THR A 87 -1.43 0.25 2.77
CA THR A 87 -0.67 1.29 2.07
C THR A 87 0.33 1.97 2.99
N ILE A 88 1.57 2.11 2.51
CA ILE A 88 2.60 2.98 3.06
C ILE A 88 2.67 4.21 2.15
N MET A 89 2.24 5.38 2.65
CA MET A 89 2.32 6.63 1.89
C MET A 89 3.70 7.27 2.01
N CYS A 90 4.22 7.76 0.89
CA CYS A 90 5.40 8.61 0.88
C CYS A 90 5.04 10.10 1.04
N THR A 91 6.04 10.88 1.44
CA THR A 91 5.97 12.33 1.65
C THR A 91 6.30 13.09 0.38
#